data_AF-A0AAP7UIS2-F1
#
_entry.id   AF-A0AAP7UIS2-F1
#
_cell.length_a   1.000
_cell.length_b   1.000
_cell.length_c   1.000
_cell.angle_alpha   90.00
_cell.angle_beta   90.00
_cell.angle_gamma   90.00
#
_symmetry.space_group_name_H-M   'P 1'
#
loop_
_entity.id
_entity.type
_entity.pdbx_description
1 polymer ?
#
loop_
_entity_poly.entity_id
_entity_poly.type
_entity_poly.pdbx_seq_one_letter_code
_entity_poly.pdbx_strand_id
1 'polypeptide(L)'
;MVAIGLMLYGFVVQPVMSYGTVILFLYGLIASFVGLIRHKEYVWIYVLRLLVCFTIPVTNLLMYFATIGGDARKFDFQPMPLVYYLVFILEIMIIFLPEIFLLMEKKRSIKRKQWIYAGAVVGVSVLFWCTI
;
A
#
# COMPACT_ATOMS: atom_id res chain seq x y z
N MET A 1 -5.65 -14.24 8.74
CA MET A 1 -4.98 -15.06 7.69
C MET A 1 -5.85 -15.19 6.45
N VAL A 2 -7.14 -15.55 6.56
CA VAL A 2 -8.08 -15.60 5.41
C VAL A 2 -8.19 -14.26 4.66
N ALA A 3 -8.29 -13.12 5.36
CA ALA A 3 -8.38 -11.79 4.73
C ALA A 3 -7.17 -11.42 3.86
N ILE A 4 -5.96 -11.82 4.27
CA ILE A 4 -4.72 -11.58 3.51
C ILE A 4 -4.68 -12.49 2.28
N GLY A 5 -5.09 -13.75 2.42
CA GLY A 5 -5.22 -14.69 1.29
C GLY A 5 -6.27 -14.25 0.28
N LEU A 6 -7.40 -13.72 0.72
CA LEU A 6 -8.46 -13.21 -0.15
C LEU A 6 -8.05 -11.92 -0.87
N MET A 7 -7.30 -11.04 -0.19
CA MET A 7 -6.62 -9.89 -0.79
C MET A 7 -5.69 -10.33 -1.92
N LEU A 8 -4.77 -11.24 -1.62
CA LEU A 8 -3.77 -11.74 -2.57
C LEU A 8 -4.43 -12.45 -3.76
N TYR A 9 -5.47 -13.24 -3.52
CA TYR A 9 -6.24 -13.88 -4.59
C TYR A 9 -6.93 -12.84 -5.49
N GLY A 10 -7.54 -11.82 -4.89
CA GLY A 10 -8.14 -10.70 -5.62
C GLY A 10 -7.14 -9.91 -6.48
N PHE A 11 -5.84 -9.95 -6.16
CA PHE A 11 -4.78 -9.28 -6.93
C PHE A 11 -4.25 -10.12 -8.10
N VAL A 12 -4.25 -11.45 -7.96
CA VAL A 12 -3.69 -12.37 -8.97
C VAL A 12 -4.61 -12.55 -10.18
N VAL A 13 -5.93 -12.51 -9.98
CA VAL A 13 -6.90 -12.80 -11.05
C VAL A 13 -7.20 -11.58 -11.91
N GLN A 14 -7.39 -10.40 -11.31
CA GLN A 14 -7.57 -9.12 -12.01
C GLN A 14 -7.08 -7.96 -11.12
N PRO A 15 -5.86 -7.43 -11.33
CA PRO A 15 -5.35 -6.29 -10.55
C PRO A 15 -6.17 -5.01 -10.81
N VAL A 16 -6.80 -4.93 -11.98
CA VAL A 16 -7.66 -3.84 -12.44
C VAL A 16 -9.04 -3.96 -11.78
N MET A 17 -9.46 -2.96 -11.00
CA MET A 17 -10.71 -3.01 -10.20
C MET A 17 -10.73 -4.15 -9.16
N SER A 18 -9.56 -4.56 -8.69
CA SER A 18 -9.45 -5.60 -7.67
C SER A 18 -10.15 -5.18 -6.37
N TYR A 19 -11.09 -5.99 -5.89
CA TYR A 19 -11.60 -5.93 -4.51
C TYR A 19 -10.46 -5.81 -3.47
N GLY A 20 -9.28 -6.37 -3.78
CA GLY A 20 -8.10 -6.27 -2.95
C GLY A 20 -7.63 -4.83 -2.71
N THR A 21 -7.65 -3.96 -3.72
CA THR A 21 -7.22 -2.55 -3.57
C THR A 21 -8.15 -1.78 -2.63
N VAL A 22 -9.46 -2.02 -2.74
CA VAL A 22 -10.48 -1.44 -1.87
C VAL A 22 -10.31 -1.92 -0.44
N ILE A 23 -10.10 -3.22 -0.24
CA ILE A 23 -9.84 -3.78 1.09
C ILE A 23 -8.54 -3.19 1.67
N LEU A 24 -7.50 -3.00 0.85
CA LEU A 24 -6.22 -2.43 1.28
C LEU A 24 -6.38 -0.99 1.74
N PHE A 25 -7.11 -0.19 0.96
CA PHE A 25 -7.45 1.18 1.28
C PHE A 25 -8.22 1.28 2.60
N LEU A 26 -9.30 0.50 2.75
CA LEU A 26 -10.12 0.50 3.96
C LEU A 26 -9.33 0.03 5.19
N TYR A 27 -8.55 -1.04 5.05
CA TYR A 27 -7.68 -1.53 6.10
C TYR A 27 -6.68 -0.46 6.54
N GLY A 28 -5.97 0.14 5.57
CA GLY A 28 -4.97 1.15 5.84
C GLY A 28 -5.55 2.40 6.50
N LEU A 29 -6.74 2.86 6.08
CA LEU A 29 -7.47 3.95 6.74
C LEU A 29 -7.81 3.62 8.21
N ILE A 30 -8.52 2.52 8.44
CA ILE A 30 -8.98 2.13 9.77
C ILE A 30 -7.78 1.93 10.70
N ALA A 31 -6.79 1.17 10.25
CA ALA A 31 -5.59 0.93 11.02
C ALA A 31 -4.87 2.24 11.35
N SER A 32 -4.80 3.19 10.41
CA SER A 32 -4.14 4.49 10.65
C SER A 32 -4.82 5.30 11.72
N PHE A 33 -6.15 5.41 11.69
CA PHE A 33 -6.88 6.12 12.73
C PHE A 33 -6.74 5.45 14.10
N VAL A 34 -6.84 4.11 14.16
CA VAL A 34 -6.61 3.36 15.40
C VAL A 34 -5.19 3.59 15.93
N GLY A 35 -4.20 3.59 15.04
CA GLY A 35 -2.80 3.87 15.36
C GLY A 35 -2.55 5.28 15.88
N LEU A 36 -3.13 6.29 15.23
CA LEU A 36 -3.07 7.70 15.66
C LEU A 36 -3.64 7.91 17.06
N ILE A 37 -4.74 7.24 17.38
CA ILE A 37 -5.38 7.33 18.71
C ILE A 37 -4.54 6.62 19.77
N ARG A 38 -4.01 5.43 19.48
CA ARG A 38 -3.32 4.58 20.46
C ARG A 38 -1.84 4.88 20.64
N HIS A 39 -1.15 5.37 19.61
CA HIS A 39 0.31 5.46 19.57
C HIS A 39 0.79 6.87 19.23
N LYS A 40 0.55 7.81 20.16
CA LYS A 40 0.91 9.23 20.00
C LYS A 40 2.40 9.50 19.79
N GLU A 41 3.28 8.58 20.16
CA GLU A 41 4.72 8.72 19.94
C GLU A 41 5.17 8.47 18.49
N TYR A 42 4.32 7.82 17.67
CA TYR A 42 4.64 7.38 16.31
C TYR A 42 3.67 7.94 15.28
N VAL A 43 3.07 9.10 15.57
CA VAL A 43 2.08 9.79 14.73
C VAL A 43 2.54 9.90 13.28
N TRP A 44 3.81 10.23 13.05
CA TRP A 44 4.36 10.42 11.71
C TRP A 44 4.24 9.16 10.82
N ILE A 45 4.40 7.96 11.39
CA ILE A 45 4.30 6.68 10.67
C ILE A 45 2.85 6.46 10.19
N TYR A 46 1.88 6.75 11.06
CA TYR A 46 0.46 6.59 10.73
C TYR A 46 -0.04 7.68 9.77
N VAL A 47 0.49 8.90 9.85
CA VAL A 47 0.23 9.96 8.86
C VAL A 47 0.79 9.57 7.50
N LEU A 48 2.01 9.03 7.42
CA LEU A 48 2.58 8.54 6.16
C LEU A 48 1.75 7.40 5.57
N ARG A 49 1.30 6.46 6.40
CA ARG A 49 0.39 5.40 5.93
C ARG A 49 -0.89 5.99 5.35
N LEU A 50 -1.49 7.01 5.98
CA LEU A 50 -2.67 7.68 5.43
C LEU A 50 -2.39 8.28 4.05
N LEU A 51 -1.26 8.99 3.89
CA LEU A 51 -0.89 9.58 2.61
C LEU A 51 -0.79 8.51 1.51
N VAL A 52 -0.15 7.38 1.80
CA VAL A 52 -0.06 6.25 0.85
C VAL A 52 -1.41 5.56 0.64
N CYS A 53 -2.28 5.50 1.64
CA CYS A 53 -3.64 4.99 1.41
C CYS A 53 -4.38 5.83 0.36
N PHE A 54 -4.21 7.16 0.37
CA PHE A 54 -4.84 8.02 -0.62
C PHE A 54 -4.24 7.89 -2.03
N THR A 55 -3.05 7.32 -2.20
CA THR A 55 -2.51 7.02 -3.53
C THR A 55 -3.13 5.78 -4.13
N ILE A 56 -3.60 4.80 -3.34
CA ILE A 56 -4.18 3.54 -3.85
C ILE A 56 -5.30 3.74 -4.87
N PRO A 57 -6.33 4.58 -4.64
CA PRO A 57 -7.37 4.81 -5.64
C PRO A 57 -6.84 5.40 -6.94
N VAL A 58 -5.84 6.28 -6.84
CA VAL A 58 -5.16 6.91 -7.99
C VAL A 58 -4.36 5.85 -8.76
N THR A 59 -3.58 5.04 -8.06
CA THR A 59 -2.82 3.93 -8.61
C THR A 59 -3.72 2.93 -9.34
N ASN A 60 -4.86 2.56 -8.75
CA ASN A 60 -5.85 1.68 -9.36
C ASN A 60 -6.47 2.29 -10.63
N LEU A 61 -6.75 3.60 -10.62
CA LEU A 61 -7.26 4.31 -11.80
C LEU A 61 -6.21 4.37 -12.93
N LEU A 62 -4.94 4.61 -12.59
CA LEU A 62 -3.84 4.61 -13.56
C LEU A 62 -3.59 3.22 -14.15
N MET A 63 -3.67 2.17 -13.34
CA MET A 63 -3.61 0.78 -13.82
C MET A 63 -4.74 0.48 -14.80
N TYR A 64 -5.96 0.93 -14.50
CA TYR A 64 -7.10 0.79 -15.40
C TYR A 64 -6.85 1.49 -16.74
N PHE A 65 -6.38 2.74 -16.74
CA PHE A 65 -6.05 3.44 -17.98
C PHE A 65 -4.90 2.79 -18.76
N ALA A 66 -3.86 2.32 -18.07
CA ALA A 66 -2.71 1.66 -18.69
C ALA A 66 -3.06 0.31 -19.35
N THR A 67 -4.19 -0.29 -18.99
CA THR A 67 -4.62 -1.61 -19.47
C THR A 67 -5.82 -1.54 -20.43
N ILE A 68 -6.41 -0.35 -20.62
CA ILE A 68 -7.62 -0.07 -21.42
C ILE A 68 -7.46 -0.32 -22.95
N GLY A 69 -6.28 -0.72 -23.42
CA GLY A 69 -6.01 -0.96 -24.84
C GLY A 69 -6.52 -2.29 -25.43
N GLY A 70 -7.30 -3.10 -24.69
CA GLY A 70 -7.92 -4.34 -25.17
C GLY A 70 -9.45 -4.25 -25.30
N ASP A 71 -10.11 -5.33 -25.75
CA ASP A 71 -11.57 -5.36 -25.92
C ASP A 71 -12.26 -5.41 -24.53
N ALA A 72 -12.56 -4.22 -23.98
CA ALA A 72 -13.19 -4.06 -22.67
C ALA A 72 -14.54 -4.78 -22.54
N ARG A 73 -15.21 -5.12 -23.65
CA ARG A 73 -16.46 -5.91 -23.65
C ARG A 73 -16.23 -7.40 -23.42
N LYS A 74 -14.98 -7.87 -23.60
CA LYS A 74 -14.56 -9.25 -23.40
C LYS A 74 -13.67 -9.44 -22.16
N PHE A 75 -13.47 -8.38 -21.36
CA PHE A 75 -12.46 -8.36 -20.30
C PHE A 75 -11.03 -8.68 -20.81
N ASP A 76 -10.75 -8.37 -22.08
CA ASP A 76 -9.41 -8.48 -22.64
C ASP A 76 -8.63 -7.21 -22.29
N PHE A 77 -7.70 -7.32 -21.35
CA PHE A 77 -6.85 -6.21 -20.90
C PHE A 77 -5.45 -6.38 -21.46
N GLN A 78 -4.80 -5.27 -21.82
CA GLN A 78 -3.38 -5.32 -22.14
C GLN A 78 -2.56 -5.69 -20.89
N PRO A 79 -1.42 -6.37 -21.05
CA PRO A 79 -0.58 -6.73 -19.93
C PRO A 79 -0.12 -5.47 -19.18
N MET A 80 -0.34 -5.46 -17.87
CA MET A 80 -0.07 -4.30 -17.03
C MET A 80 1.45 -4.01 -16.97
N PRO A 81 1.88 -2.74 -17.18
CA PRO A 81 3.29 -2.39 -17.11
C PRO A 81 3.90 -2.70 -15.74
N LEU A 82 5.13 -3.22 -15.76
CA LEU A 82 5.85 -3.65 -14.55
C LEU A 82 6.01 -2.53 -13.50
N VAL A 83 6.10 -1.28 -13.92
CA VAL A 83 6.19 -0.10 -13.04
C VAL A 83 5.00 -0.01 -12.09
N TYR A 84 3.77 -0.26 -12.56
CA TYR A 84 2.58 -0.19 -11.71
C TYR A 84 2.52 -1.34 -10.71
N TYR A 85 3.01 -2.53 -11.06
CA TYR A 85 3.16 -3.63 -10.09
C TYR A 85 4.14 -3.27 -8.98
N LEU A 86 5.28 -2.66 -9.31
CA LEU A 86 6.28 -2.24 -8.32
C LEU A 86 5.72 -1.21 -7.35
N VAL A 87 5.05 -0.19 -7.87
CA VAL A 87 4.35 0.81 -7.05
C VAL A 87 3.37 0.12 -6.13
N PHE A 88 2.55 -0.78 -6.66
CA PHE A 88 1.52 -1.42 -5.86
C PHE A 88 2.08 -2.26 -4.72
N ILE A 89 3.16 -3.00 -4.97
CA ILE A 89 3.90 -3.74 -3.95
C ILE A 89 4.45 -2.79 -2.88
N LEU A 90 4.96 -1.63 -3.30
CA LEU A 90 5.46 -0.59 -2.42
C LEU A 90 4.35 -0.05 -1.50
N GLU A 91 3.16 0.24 -2.06
CA GLU A 91 1.99 0.69 -1.28
C GLU A 91 1.59 -0.34 -0.23
N ILE A 92 1.54 -1.63 -0.60
CA ILE A 92 1.26 -2.73 0.34
C ILE A 92 2.29 -2.74 1.48
N MET A 93 3.59 -2.70 1.15
CA MET A 93 4.65 -2.74 2.16
C MET A 93 4.53 -1.58 3.15
N ILE A 94 4.26 -0.37 2.67
CA ILE A 94 4.15 0.82 3.52
C ILE A 94 2.91 0.74 4.42
N ILE A 95 1.81 0.18 3.94
CA ILE A 95 0.57 0.02 4.73
C ILE A 95 0.76 -0.92 5.93
N PHE A 96 1.53 -2.00 5.76
CA PHE A 96 1.80 -2.96 6.83
C PHE A 96 3.03 -2.63 7.68
N LEU A 97 3.85 -1.65 7.27
CA LEU A 97 5.04 -1.21 7.99
C LEU A 97 4.78 -0.85 9.47
N PRO A 98 3.69 -0.15 9.84
CA PRO A 98 3.42 0.22 11.24
C PRO A 98 3.11 -1.00 12.12
N GLU A 99 2.44 -2.03 11.59
CA GLU A 99 2.17 -3.28 12.31
C GLU A 99 3.46 -4.06 12.55
N ILE A 100 4.33 -4.14 11.53
CA ILE A 100 5.64 -4.77 11.64
C ILE A 100 6.49 -4.04 12.70
N PHE A 101 6.41 -2.70 12.74
CA PHE A 101 7.05 -1.87 13.76
C PHE A 101 6.61 -2.27 15.18
N LEU A 102 5.30 -2.28 15.44
CA LEU A 102 4.76 -2.61 16.76
C LEU A 102 5.16 -4.02 17.21
N LEU A 103 5.19 -4.98 16.27
CA LEU A 103 5.63 -6.34 16.55
C LEU A 103 7.13 -6.42 16.89
N MET A 104 7.99 -5.67 16.19
CA MET A 104 9.43 -5.63 16.46
C MET A 104 9.80 -4.87 17.74
N GLU A 105 9.08 -3.78 18.05
CA GLU A 105 9.26 -3.02 19.29
C GLU A 105 8.87 -3.86 20.51
N LYS A 106 7.74 -4.60 20.44
CA LYS A 106 7.32 -5.54 21.50
C LYS A 106 8.38 -6.62 21.77
N LYS A 107 9.15 -7.02 20.76
CA LYS A 107 10.28 -7.95 20.88
C LYS A 107 11.60 -7.29 21.32
N ARG A 108 11.61 -6.00 21.68
CA ARG A 108 12.78 -5.19 22.11
C ARG A 108 13.98 -5.21 21.15
N SER A 109 13.78 -5.57 19.89
CA SER A 109 14.91 -5.85 18.98
C SER A 109 15.51 -4.61 18.31
N ILE A 110 14.84 -3.46 18.28
CA ILE A 110 15.26 -2.30 17.46
C ILE A 110 15.09 -0.98 18.22
N LYS A 111 16.11 -0.11 18.20
CA LYS A 111 16.10 1.22 18.85
C LYS A 111 15.53 2.30 17.91
N ARG A 112 14.84 3.30 18.48
CA ARG A 112 14.19 4.47 17.82
C ARG A 112 14.96 5.08 16.62
N LYS A 113 16.30 5.12 16.66
CA LYS A 113 17.18 5.69 15.62
C LYS A 113 17.16 4.96 14.27
N GLN A 114 16.94 3.65 14.24
CA GLN A 114 16.93 2.86 12.99
C GLN A 114 15.67 3.09 12.14
N TRP A 115 14.68 3.82 12.65
CA TRP A 115 13.40 4.06 11.97
C TRP A 115 13.35 5.36 11.16
N ILE A 116 14.35 6.24 11.30
CA ILE A 116 14.60 7.33 10.35
C ILE A 116 14.84 6.74 8.95
N TYR A 117 15.47 5.57 8.86
CA TYR A 117 15.67 4.85 7.59
C TYR A 117 14.36 4.31 7.02
N ALA A 118 13.42 3.86 7.85
CA ALA A 118 12.10 3.46 7.38
C ALA A 118 11.29 4.66 6.84
N GLY A 119 11.39 5.81 7.51
CA GLY A 119 10.83 7.06 7.01
C GLY A 119 11.49 7.55 5.73
N ALA A 120 12.80 7.35 5.58
CA ALA A 120 13.52 7.61 4.35
C ALA A 120 13.07 6.66 3.22
N VAL A 121 12.83 5.37 3.50
CA VAL A 121 12.27 4.44 2.51
C VAL A 121 10.89 4.92 2.05
N VAL A 122 10.00 5.30 2.97
CA VAL A 122 8.69 5.85 2.59
C VAL A 122 8.82 7.18 1.83
N GLY A 123 9.74 8.06 2.23
CA GLY A 123 10.00 9.31 1.52
C GLY A 123 10.52 9.09 0.11
N VAL A 124 11.43 8.14 -0.08
CA VAL A 124 11.93 7.73 -1.41
C VAL A 124 10.81 7.11 -2.24
N SER A 125 9.92 6.32 -1.63
CA SER A 125 8.73 5.77 -2.30
C SER A 125 7.80 6.87 -2.82
N VAL A 126 7.55 7.91 -2.01
CA VAL A 126 6.74 9.06 -2.41
C VAL A 126 7.45 9.86 -3.50
N LEU A 127 8.77 10.07 -3.40
CA LEU A 127 9.55 10.74 -4.45
C LEU A 127 9.54 9.97 -5.77
N PHE A 128 9.67 8.65 -5.72
CA PHE A 128 9.56 7.77 -6.89
C PHE A 128 8.18 7.90 -7.55
N TRP A 129 7.12 8.02 -6.75
CA TRP A 129 5.77 8.28 -7.24
C TRP A 129 5.64 9.64 -7.93
N CYS A 130 6.31 10.68 -7.44
CA CYS A 130 6.33 12.00 -8.07
C CYS A 130 7.12 12.05 -9.40
N THR A 131 7.93 11.03 -9.70
CA THR A 131 8.73 10.95 -10.93
C THR A 131 8.10 10.14 -12.06
N ILE A 132 6.98 9.47 -11.80
CA ILE A 132 6.16 8.74 -12.78
C ILE A 132 5.04 9.68 -13.27
#